data_AF-A0AAJ4XMS0-F1
#
_entry.id   AF-A0AAJ4XMS0-F1
#
_cell.length_a   1.000
_cell.length_b   1.000
_cell.length_c   1.000
_cell.angle_alpha   90.00
_cell.angle_beta   90.00
_cell.angle_gamma   90.00
#
_symmetry.space_group_name_H-M   'P 1'
#
loop_
_entity.id
_entity.type
_entity.pdbx_description
1 polymer ?
#
loop_
_entity_poly.entity_id
_entity_poly.type
_entity_poly.pdbx_seq_one_letter_code
_entity_poly.pdbx_strand_id
1 'polypeptide(L)'
;MSSSSRPSGVHPVLTLINKCDSLAQTFDSTFEHSCTLLTNLANATPAPGQPTTMDDTLLSLRSTLEKCEQVVGAMLNCIYEDIPHLLDQLDNGVEAGVGNHDAKQALDGISQLFYSYQDLLLEKRELLADFTCEEISPQHFITHWTSIDNNLASQRKQQVDDLADLLAAF
;
A
#
# COMPACT_ATOMS: atom_id res chain seq x y z
N MET A 1 -8.33 -32.83 36.81
CA MET A 1 -9.03 -31.76 36.05
C MET A 1 -7.98 -31.12 35.17
N SER A 2 -7.97 -31.48 33.89
CA SER A 2 -6.89 -31.15 32.98
C SER A 2 -7.05 -29.72 32.46
N SER A 3 -6.06 -28.87 32.75
CA SER A 3 -5.93 -27.54 32.18
C SER A 3 -5.50 -27.68 30.72
N SER A 4 -6.42 -27.45 29.77
CA SER A 4 -6.07 -27.28 28.36
C SER A 4 -5.56 -25.85 28.16
N SER A 5 -4.25 -25.66 28.26
CA SER A 5 -3.56 -24.51 27.68
C SER A 5 -3.71 -24.56 26.15
N ARG A 6 -4.65 -23.77 25.60
CA ARG A 6 -4.77 -23.57 24.15
C ARG A 6 -3.45 -22.97 23.64
N PRO A 7 -2.92 -23.42 22.49
CA PRO A 7 -1.75 -22.78 21.91
C PRO A 7 -2.12 -21.33 21.58
N SER A 8 -1.23 -20.40 21.94
CA SER A 8 -1.23 -19.00 21.55
C SER A 8 -1.02 -18.89 20.03
N GLY A 9 -2.03 -19.30 19.27
CA GLY A 9 -2.08 -19.18 17.82
C GLY A 9 -2.35 -17.72 17.48
N VAL A 10 -1.44 -17.11 16.72
CA VAL A 10 -1.63 -15.78 16.17
C VAL A 10 -2.98 -15.76 15.43
N HIS A 11 -3.87 -14.84 15.80
CA HIS A 11 -5.20 -14.75 15.21
C HIS A 11 -5.07 -14.59 13.68
N PRO A 12 -5.82 -15.34 12.85
CA PRO A 12 -5.65 -15.32 11.39
C PRO A 12 -5.93 -13.93 10.80
N VAL A 13 -6.85 -13.17 11.41
CA VAL A 13 -7.10 -11.75 11.07
C VAL A 13 -5.86 -10.88 11.32
N LEU A 14 -5.16 -11.07 12.45
CA LEU A 14 -3.92 -10.36 12.79
C LEU A 14 -2.81 -10.61 11.77
N THR A 15 -2.71 -11.84 11.29
CA THR A 15 -1.72 -12.22 10.27
C THR A 15 -1.99 -11.50 8.95
N LEU A 16 -3.25 -11.45 8.53
CA LEU A 16 -3.64 -10.75 7.31
C LEU A 16 -3.44 -9.23 7.44
N ILE A 17 -3.81 -8.64 8.58
CA ILE A 17 -3.61 -7.22 8.85
C ILE A 17 -2.13 -6.84 8.75
N ASN A 18 -1.25 -7.59 9.43
CA ASN A 18 0.20 -7.32 9.40
C ASN A 18 0.78 -7.46 7.98
N LYS A 19 0.28 -8.42 7.20
CA LYS A 19 0.63 -8.56 5.78
C LYS A 19 0.20 -7.32 5.00
N CYS A 20 -1.02 -6.85 5.22
CA CYS A 20 -1.56 -5.69 4.51
C CYS A 20 -0.81 -4.38 4.84
N ASP A 21 -0.50 -4.14 6.11
CA ASP A 21 0.31 -3.01 6.56
C ASP A 21 1.73 -3.06 5.97
N SER A 22 2.37 -4.24 5.99
CA SER A 22 3.70 -4.40 5.38
C SER A 22 3.71 -4.13 3.87
N LEU A 23 2.66 -4.51 3.14
CA LEU A 23 2.50 -4.20 1.72
C LEU A 23 2.37 -2.69 1.50
N ALA A 24 1.50 -2.01 2.27
CA ALA A 24 1.32 -0.56 2.19
C ALA A 24 2.63 0.19 2.45
N GLN A 25 3.35 -0.15 3.53
CA GLN A 25 4.64 0.44 3.85
C GLN A 25 5.70 0.19 2.76
N THR A 26 5.70 -0.99 2.15
CA THR A 26 6.62 -1.32 1.06
C THR A 26 6.33 -0.47 -0.18
N PHE A 27 5.06 -0.28 -0.52
CA PHE A 27 4.67 0.62 -1.61
C PHE A 27 5.14 2.05 -1.31
N ASP A 28 4.79 2.57 -0.13
CA ASP A 28 5.07 3.95 0.26
C ASP A 28 6.57 4.27 0.24
N SER A 29 7.38 3.42 0.88
CA SER A 29 8.83 3.59 0.92
C SER A 29 9.48 3.50 -0.48
N THR A 30 8.96 2.61 -1.33
CA THR A 30 9.42 2.48 -2.73
C THR A 30 9.08 3.75 -3.51
N PHE A 31 7.86 4.26 -3.36
CA PHE A 31 7.40 5.44 -4.08
C PHE A 31 8.07 6.73 -3.58
N GLU A 32 8.22 6.91 -2.25
CA GLU A 32 8.90 8.05 -1.63
C GLU A 32 10.35 8.18 -2.10
N HIS A 33 11.04 7.04 -2.31
CA HIS A 33 12.37 7.04 -2.89
C HIS A 33 12.38 7.68 -4.29
N SER A 34 11.38 7.39 -5.11
CA SER A 34 11.24 7.97 -6.46
C SER A 34 10.96 9.48 -6.40
N CYS A 35 10.15 9.94 -5.45
CA CYS A 35 9.91 11.36 -5.22
C CYS A 35 11.21 12.08 -4.84
N THR A 36 11.98 11.50 -3.92
CA THR A 36 13.27 12.04 -3.47
C THR A 36 14.26 12.15 -4.64
N LEU A 37 14.36 11.12 -5.48
CA LEU A 37 15.21 11.14 -6.68
C LEU A 37 14.84 12.31 -7.60
N LEU A 38 13.54 12.48 -7.87
CA LEU A 38 13.05 13.50 -8.78
C LEU A 38 13.24 14.92 -8.22
N THR A 39 12.97 15.11 -6.93
CA THR A 39 13.20 16.38 -6.23
C THR A 39 14.68 16.76 -6.22
N ASN A 40 15.57 15.80 -5.96
CA ASN A 40 17.02 16.06 -5.98
C ASN A 40 17.52 16.44 -7.38
N LEU A 41 17.00 15.78 -8.43
CA LEU A 41 17.30 16.14 -9.81
C LEU A 41 16.81 17.56 -10.13
N ALA A 42 15.57 17.88 -9.76
CA ALA A 42 14.95 19.20 -9.98
C ALA A 42 15.73 20.33 -9.30
N ASN A 43 16.29 20.08 -8.12
CA ASN A 43 17.10 21.02 -7.35
C ASN A 43 18.57 21.07 -7.78
N ALA A 44 18.99 20.26 -8.77
CA ALA A 44 20.39 20.09 -9.15
C ALA A 44 21.31 19.66 -8.00
N THR A 45 20.78 18.87 -7.06
CA THR A 45 21.50 18.34 -5.89
C THR A 45 21.38 16.81 -5.78
N PRO A 46 21.78 16.03 -6.81
CA PRO A 46 21.76 14.57 -6.73
C PRO A 46 22.69 14.08 -5.61
N ALA A 47 22.22 13.13 -4.80
CA ALA A 47 23.06 12.51 -3.78
C ALA A 47 24.13 11.60 -4.43
N PRO A 48 25.26 11.32 -3.74
CA PRO A 48 26.27 10.42 -4.26
C PRO A 48 25.69 9.05 -4.63
N GLY A 49 25.89 8.62 -5.88
CA GLY A 49 25.36 7.34 -6.40
C GLY A 49 23.93 7.40 -6.93
N GLN A 50 23.28 8.58 -6.94
CA GLN A 50 21.99 8.77 -7.60
C GLN A 50 22.15 9.17 -9.08
N PRO A 51 21.14 8.90 -9.93
CA PRO A 51 21.02 9.46 -11.27
C PRO A 51 21.29 10.97 -11.31
N THR A 52 22.12 11.41 -12.26
CA THR A 52 22.41 12.84 -12.49
C THR A 52 21.75 13.38 -13.75
N THR A 53 21.11 12.52 -14.54
CA THR A 53 20.43 12.88 -15.77
C THR A 53 18.94 12.54 -15.68
N MET A 54 18.12 13.21 -16.50
CA MET A 54 16.69 12.88 -16.60
C MET A 54 16.49 11.45 -17.12
N ASP A 55 17.26 11.01 -18.11
CA ASP A 55 17.12 9.65 -18.69
C ASP A 55 17.40 8.54 -17.67
N ASP A 56 18.48 8.67 -16.89
CA ASP A 56 18.81 7.72 -15.80
C ASP A 56 17.74 7.74 -14.70
N THR A 57 17.16 8.93 -14.46
CA THR A 57 16.08 9.10 -13.49
C THR A 57 14.82 8.39 -13.99
N LEU A 58 14.44 8.56 -15.26
CA LEU A 58 13.30 7.87 -15.87
C LEU A 58 13.43 6.35 -15.84
N LEU A 59 14.63 5.81 -16.05
CA LEU A 59 14.90 4.38 -15.85
C LEU A 59 14.63 3.94 -14.41
N SER A 60 15.04 4.74 -13.43
CA SER A 60 14.78 4.48 -12.01
C SER A 60 13.29 4.58 -11.66
N LEU A 61 12.56 5.53 -12.26
CA LEU A 61 11.10 5.65 -12.09
C LEU A 61 10.35 4.46 -12.69
N ARG A 62 10.75 3.97 -13.87
CA ARG A 62 10.18 2.74 -14.47
C ARG A 62 10.37 1.55 -13.54
N SER A 63 11.58 1.35 -13.03
CA SER A 63 11.86 0.28 -12.05
C SER A 63 11.06 0.44 -10.75
N THR A 64 10.82 1.69 -10.32
CA THR A 64 9.95 1.97 -9.17
C THR A 64 8.52 1.51 -9.45
N LEU A 65 7.94 1.90 -10.61
CA LEU A 65 6.59 1.50 -10.98
C LEU A 65 6.42 -0.02 -11.14
N GLU A 66 7.45 -0.73 -11.63
CA GLU A 66 7.45 -2.19 -11.69
C GLU A 66 7.40 -2.83 -10.29
N LYS A 67 8.16 -2.29 -9.32
CA LYS A 67 8.11 -2.77 -7.93
C LYS A 67 6.78 -2.45 -7.27
N CYS A 68 6.26 -1.24 -7.47
CA CYS A 68 4.93 -0.84 -6.99
C CYS A 68 3.83 -1.75 -7.59
N GLU A 69 3.92 -2.13 -8.86
CA GLU A 69 3.00 -3.08 -9.48
C GLU A 69 3.04 -4.46 -8.83
N GLN A 70 4.23 -4.97 -8.50
CA GLN A 70 4.34 -6.25 -7.78
C GLN A 70 3.66 -6.18 -6.41
N VAL A 71 3.83 -5.06 -5.70
CA VAL A 71 3.18 -4.83 -4.40
C VAL A 71 1.65 -4.73 -4.55
N VAL A 72 1.16 -3.95 -5.53
CA VAL A 72 -0.28 -3.86 -5.83
C VAL A 72 -0.85 -5.21 -6.24
N GLY A 73 -0.12 -6.01 -7.01
CA GLY A 73 -0.52 -7.39 -7.34
C GLY A 73 -0.71 -8.25 -6.09
N ALA A 74 0.20 -8.14 -5.12
CA ALA A 74 0.05 -8.83 -3.84
C ALA A 74 -1.11 -8.28 -2.99
N MET A 75 -1.37 -6.98 -3.02
CA MET A 75 -2.53 -6.34 -2.38
C MET A 75 -3.84 -6.86 -2.97
N LEU A 76 -3.96 -6.93 -4.30
CA LEU A 76 -5.14 -7.48 -4.97
C LEU A 76 -5.32 -8.97 -4.64
N ASN A 77 -4.23 -9.73 -4.50
CA ASN A 77 -4.32 -11.11 -4.04
C ASN A 77 -4.91 -11.21 -2.63
N CYS A 78 -4.57 -10.28 -1.73
CA CYS A 78 -5.22 -10.22 -0.42
C CYS A 78 -6.72 -9.99 -0.56
N ILE A 79 -7.16 -9.10 -1.47
CA ILE A 79 -8.59 -8.80 -1.68
C ILE A 79 -9.36 -10.00 -2.23
N TYR A 80 -8.80 -10.72 -3.21
CA TYR A 80 -9.53 -11.75 -3.93
C TYR A 80 -9.38 -13.16 -3.35
N GLU A 81 -8.33 -13.44 -2.59
CA GLU A 81 -8.10 -14.76 -2.01
C GLU A 81 -8.10 -14.73 -0.48
N ASP A 82 -7.22 -13.92 0.14
CA ASP A 82 -6.99 -13.99 1.59
C ASP A 82 -8.19 -13.48 2.40
N ILE A 83 -8.77 -12.33 2.02
CA ILE A 83 -9.93 -11.73 2.68
C ILE A 83 -11.16 -12.65 2.59
N PRO A 84 -11.60 -13.13 1.41
CA PRO A 84 -12.73 -14.05 1.31
C PRO A 84 -12.53 -15.35 2.08
N HIS A 85 -11.31 -15.91 2.05
CA HIS A 85 -11.00 -17.12 2.80
C HIS A 85 -11.11 -16.90 4.32
N LEU A 86 -10.63 -15.76 4.81
CA LEU A 86 -10.75 -15.38 6.21
C LEU A 86 -12.21 -15.15 6.61
N LEU A 87 -13.00 -14.49 5.77
CA LEU A 87 -14.43 -14.28 6.01
C LEU A 87 -15.21 -15.60 6.10
N ASP A 88 -14.92 -16.56 5.22
CA ASP A 88 -15.51 -17.91 5.26
C ASP A 88 -15.12 -18.65 6.54
N GLN A 89 -13.85 -18.54 6.99
CA GLN A 89 -13.42 -19.12 8.27
C GLN A 89 -14.14 -18.49 9.48
N LEU A 90 -14.35 -17.17 9.47
CA LEU A 90 -15.04 -16.45 10.53
C LEU A 90 -16.54 -16.80 10.58
N ASP A 91 -17.19 -16.96 9.43
CA ASP A 91 -18.62 -17.31 9.35
C ASP A 91 -18.88 -18.79 9.70
N ASN A 92 -17.91 -19.68 9.48
CA ASN A 92 -17.99 -21.11 9.86
C ASN A 92 -17.44 -21.42 11.28
N GLY A 93 -16.81 -20.44 11.94
CA GLY A 93 -16.22 -20.56 13.28
C GLY A 93 -17.27 -20.52 14.40
N VAL A 94 -17.06 -21.32 15.47
CA VAL A 94 -17.99 -21.48 16.62
C VAL A 94 -18.10 -20.21 17.49
N GLU A 95 -17.28 -19.19 17.27
CA GLU A 95 -17.25 -17.94 18.04
C GLU A 95 -17.88 -16.79 17.25
N ALA A 96 -19.17 -16.93 16.91
CA ALA A 96 -20.01 -15.86 16.36
C ALA A 96 -20.31 -14.80 17.45
N GLY A 97 -19.31 -14.03 17.82
CA GLY A 97 -19.40 -12.91 18.77
C GLY A 97 -19.20 -11.55 18.08
N VAL A 98 -19.45 -10.48 18.85
CA VAL A 98 -19.42 -9.05 18.44
C VAL A 98 -18.18 -8.67 17.61
N GLY A 99 -17.03 -9.31 17.81
CA GLY A 99 -15.81 -9.08 17.04
C GLY A 99 -15.84 -9.47 15.55
N ASN A 100 -16.84 -10.24 15.08
CA ASN A 100 -16.95 -10.59 13.66
C ASN A 100 -17.46 -9.40 12.80
N HIS A 101 -18.25 -8.49 13.36
CA HIS A 101 -18.73 -7.31 12.62
C HIS A 101 -17.61 -6.29 12.40
N ASP A 102 -16.82 -6.04 13.45
CA ASP A 102 -15.68 -5.12 13.40
C ASP A 102 -14.58 -5.64 12.44
N ALA A 103 -14.36 -6.95 12.39
CA ALA A 103 -13.44 -7.57 11.44
C ALA A 103 -13.90 -7.39 9.97
N LYS A 104 -15.19 -7.55 9.67
CA LYS A 104 -15.72 -7.34 8.31
C LYS A 104 -15.54 -5.90 7.84
N GLN A 105 -15.79 -4.94 8.73
CA GLN A 105 -15.62 -3.51 8.42
C GLN A 105 -14.15 -3.15 8.20
N ALA A 106 -13.24 -3.66 9.02
CA ALA A 106 -11.80 -3.45 8.84
C ALA A 106 -11.29 -4.03 7.51
N LEU A 107 -11.77 -5.21 7.11
CA LEU A 107 -11.39 -5.84 5.83
C LEU A 107 -11.91 -5.07 4.61
N ASP A 108 -13.10 -4.46 4.71
CA ASP A 108 -13.62 -3.56 3.66
C ASP A 108 -12.75 -2.30 3.54
N GLY A 109 -12.37 -1.69 4.67
CA GLY A 109 -11.46 -0.55 4.71
C GLY A 109 -10.10 -0.82 4.08
N ILE A 110 -9.50 -1.99 4.37
CA ILE A 110 -8.24 -2.43 3.74
C ILE A 110 -8.41 -2.56 2.23
N SER A 111 -9.54 -3.12 1.78
CA SER A 111 -9.81 -3.29 0.36
C SER A 111 -9.90 -1.94 -0.36
N GLN A 112 -10.59 -0.95 0.22
CA GLN A 112 -10.67 0.42 -0.30
C GLN A 112 -9.30 1.11 -0.37
N LEU A 113 -8.46 0.91 0.66
CA LEU A 113 -7.10 1.42 0.67
C LEU A 113 -6.27 0.83 -0.48
N PHE A 114 -6.37 -0.48 -0.71
CA PHE A 114 -5.63 -1.15 -1.78
C PHE A 114 -6.08 -0.73 -3.19
N TYR A 115 -7.38 -0.48 -3.39
CA TYR A 115 -7.84 0.14 -4.64
C TYR A 115 -7.24 1.53 -4.83
N SER A 116 -7.11 2.31 -3.76
CA SER A 116 -6.48 3.65 -3.84
C SER A 116 -4.99 3.57 -4.22
N TYR A 117 -4.27 2.53 -3.78
CA TYR A 117 -2.89 2.25 -4.25
C TYR A 117 -2.84 1.84 -5.72
N GLN A 118 -3.81 1.07 -6.21
CA GLN A 118 -3.93 0.71 -7.62
C GLN A 118 -4.18 1.95 -8.49
N ASP A 119 -5.10 2.82 -8.08
CA ASP A 119 -5.42 4.06 -8.78
C ASP A 119 -4.20 4.98 -8.86
N LEU A 120 -3.47 5.13 -7.74
CA LEU A 120 -2.23 5.90 -7.72
C LEU A 120 -1.18 5.31 -8.69
N LEU A 121 -1.00 3.99 -8.71
CA LEU A 121 -0.07 3.34 -9.63
C LEU A 121 -0.45 3.61 -11.09
N LEU A 122 -1.74 3.56 -11.42
CA LEU A 122 -2.24 3.86 -12.77
C LEU A 122 -1.97 5.32 -13.14
N GLU A 123 -2.32 6.26 -12.26
CA GLU A 123 -2.08 7.69 -12.45
C GLU A 123 -0.59 7.96 -12.74
N LYS A 124 0.33 7.36 -11.98
CA LYS A 124 1.78 7.58 -12.19
C LYS A 124 2.31 6.91 -13.46
N ARG A 125 1.70 5.81 -13.90
CA ARG A 125 2.02 5.20 -15.21
C ARG A 125 1.60 6.09 -16.36
N GLU A 126 0.40 6.63 -16.31
CA GLU A 126 -0.10 7.59 -17.28
C GLU A 126 0.77 8.85 -17.31
N LEU A 127 1.08 9.41 -16.14
CA LEU A 127 1.95 10.57 -16.02
C LEU A 127 3.35 10.34 -16.62
N LEU A 128 3.92 9.15 -16.43
CA LEU A 128 5.20 8.78 -17.06
C LEU A 128 5.07 8.67 -18.58
N ALA A 129 3.98 8.06 -19.06
CA ALA A 129 3.71 7.92 -20.48
C ALA A 129 3.59 9.30 -21.14
N ASP A 130 2.76 10.18 -20.60
CA ASP A 130 2.55 11.55 -21.07
C ASP A 130 3.87 12.32 -21.15
N PHE A 131 4.73 12.17 -20.14
CA PHE A 131 6.04 12.82 -20.15
C PHE A 131 6.97 12.26 -21.24
N THR A 132 7.02 10.93 -21.38
CA THR A 132 7.88 10.28 -22.39
C THR A 132 7.40 10.50 -23.83
N CYS A 133 6.11 10.79 -24.01
CA CYS A 133 5.53 11.18 -25.29
C CYS A 133 5.63 12.71 -25.54
N GLU A 134 6.30 13.46 -24.67
CA GLU A 134 6.46 14.91 -24.73
C GLU A 134 5.12 15.69 -24.69
N GLU A 135 4.06 15.09 -24.13
CA GLU A 135 2.74 15.73 -24.00
C GLU A 135 2.69 16.72 -22.84
N ILE A 136 3.55 16.53 -21.83
CA ILE A 136 3.68 17.42 -20.67
C ILE A 136 5.12 17.92 -20.48
N SER A 137 5.25 19.10 -19.88
CA SER A 137 6.56 19.69 -19.57
C SER A 137 7.27 18.97 -18.41
N PRO A 138 8.61 19.02 -18.32
CA PRO A 138 9.35 18.45 -17.18
C PRO A 138 8.89 18.99 -15.82
N GLN A 139 8.56 20.29 -15.74
CA GLN A 139 8.12 20.89 -14.50
C GLN A 139 6.72 20.41 -14.08
N HIS A 140 5.83 20.18 -15.05
CA HIS A 140 4.54 19.54 -14.80
C HIS A 140 4.74 18.11 -14.31
N PHE A 141 5.55 17.32 -15.01
CA PHE A 141 5.89 15.96 -14.60
C PHE A 141 6.41 15.90 -13.15
N ILE A 142 7.38 16.76 -12.81
CA ILE A 142 7.98 16.78 -11.47
C ILE A 142 6.96 17.12 -10.39
N THR A 143 6.14 18.15 -10.64
CA THR A 143 5.12 18.60 -9.68
C THR A 143 4.09 17.51 -9.43
N HIS A 144 3.59 16.89 -10.49
CA HIS A 144 2.55 15.87 -10.37
C HIS A 144 3.08 14.53 -9.86
N TRP A 145 4.33 14.17 -10.17
CA TRP A 145 4.94 12.95 -9.65
C TRP A 145 5.19 13.03 -8.14
N THR A 146 5.72 14.17 -7.68
CA THR A 146 6.09 14.39 -6.27
C THR A 146 4.91 14.80 -5.40
N SER A 147 3.78 15.18 -6.00
CA SER A 147 2.51 15.34 -5.30
C SER A 147 1.99 13.96 -4.89
N ILE A 148 2.20 13.60 -3.62
CA ILE A 148 1.51 12.48 -3.00
C ILE A 148 0.09 12.95 -2.65
N ASP A 149 -0.92 12.18 -3.05
CA ASP A 149 -2.29 12.48 -2.67
C ASP A 149 -2.43 12.42 -1.15
N ASN A 150 -2.74 13.57 -0.54
CA ASN A 150 -3.00 13.68 0.91
C ASN A 150 -4.15 12.75 1.36
N ASN A 151 -5.03 12.34 0.44
CA ASN A 151 -6.08 11.38 0.70
C ASN A 151 -5.52 10.00 1.05
N LEU A 152 -4.50 9.52 0.34
CA LEU A 152 -3.93 8.18 0.60
C LEU A 152 -3.28 8.11 1.99
N ALA A 153 -2.54 9.16 2.36
CA ALA A 153 -1.93 9.26 3.69
C ALA A 153 -2.99 9.32 4.81
N SER A 154 -4.11 10.01 4.56
CA SER A 154 -5.24 10.12 5.50
C SER A 154 -6.02 8.81 5.62
N GLN A 155 -6.30 8.14 4.50
CA GLN A 155 -6.94 6.82 4.46
C GLN A 155 -6.08 5.77 5.17
N ARG A 156 -4.76 5.76 4.93
CA ARG A 156 -3.84 4.87 5.61
C ARG A 156 -3.86 5.10 7.12
N LYS A 157 -3.85 6.36 7.57
CA LYS A 157 -3.94 6.68 8.99
C LYS A 157 -5.25 6.19 9.60
N GLN A 158 -6.38 6.44 8.95
CA GLN A 158 -7.68 5.95 9.40
C GLN A 158 -7.69 4.43 9.50
N GLN A 159 -7.13 3.73 8.51
CA GLN A 159 -7.03 2.27 8.55
C GLN A 159 -6.15 1.78 9.70
N VAL A 160 -4.98 2.39 9.95
CA VAL A 160 -4.14 2.03 11.10
C VAL A 160 -4.87 2.25 12.42
N ASP A 161 -5.63 3.33 12.55
CA ASP A 161 -6.43 3.62 13.74
C ASP A 161 -7.58 2.61 13.92
N ASP A 162 -8.35 2.32 12.85
CA ASP A 162 -9.42 1.30 12.85
C ASP A 162 -8.88 -0.10 13.20
N LEU A 163 -7.68 -0.43 12.70
CA LEU A 163 -6.97 -1.67 13.00
C LEU A 163 -6.53 -1.73 14.46
N ALA A 164 -5.98 -0.64 15.00
CA ALA A 164 -5.59 -0.57 16.40
C ALA A 164 -6.78 -0.74 17.35
N ASP A 165 -7.92 -0.13 17.01
CA ASP A 165 -9.17 -0.26 17.76
C ASP A 165 -9.70 -1.70 17.72
N LEU A 166 -9.66 -2.36 16.56
CA LEU A 166 -10.03 -3.77 16.41
C LEU A 166 -9.14 -4.67 17.29
N LEU A 167 -7.83 -4.42 17.33
CA LEU A 167 -6.88 -5.20 18.13
C LEU A 167 -7.04 -4.96 19.63
N ALA A 168 -7.44 -3.76 20.05
CA ALA A 168 -7.74 -3.46 21.44
C ALA A 168 -9.03 -4.14 21.94
N ALA A 169 -9.91 -4.57 21.02
CA ALA A 169 -11.15 -5.27 21.33
C ALA A 169 -11.00 -6.79 21.51
N PHE A 170 -9.83 -7.36 21.21
CA PHE A 170 -9.47 -8.78 21.42
C PHE A 170 -8.74 -9.01 22.74
#